data_AF-A0A958SYW3-F1
#
_entry.id   AF-A0A958SYW3-F1
#
_cell.length_a   1.000
_cell.length_b   1.000
_cell.length_c   1.000
_cell.angle_alpha   90.00
_cell.angle_beta   90.00
_cell.angle_gamma   90.00
#
_symmetry.space_group_name_H-M   'P 1'
#
loop_
_entity.id
_entity.type
_entity.pdbx_description
1 polymer ?
#
loop_
_entity_poly.entity_id
_entity_poly.type
_entity_poly.pdbx_seq_one_letter_code
_entity_poly.pdbx_strand_id
1 'polypeptide(L)' 'AFIWLCITIIGSFNIQLNYHLDSLCRQPSISTNQVALTFDDGPHPDFTPKVLELLKKHQAKATFFCIGRNLETYPEL' A
#
# COMPACT_ATOMS: atom_id res chain seq x y z
N ALA A 1 23.66 20.62 -3.41
CA ALA A 1 23.23 20.20 -2.07
C ALA A 1 22.04 21.03 -1.57
N PHE A 2 22.19 22.35 -1.35
CA PHE A 2 21.11 23.19 -0.77
C PHE A 2 19.81 23.23 -1.61
N ILE A 3 19.91 23.41 -2.93
CA ILE A 3 18.72 23.43 -3.82
C ILE A 3 17.95 22.12 -3.75
N TRP A 4 18.66 20.98 -3.80
CA TRP A 4 18.06 19.66 -3.75
C TRP A 4 17.40 19.40 -2.39
N LEU A 5 18.01 19.88 -1.30
CA LEU A 5 17.41 19.86 0.03
C LEU A 5 16.11 20.68 0.09
N CYS A 6 16.09 21.89 -0.46
CA CYS A 6 14.88 22.72 -0.53
C CYS A 6 13.77 22.05 -1.35
N ILE A 7 14.09 21.47 -2.51
CA ILE A 7 13.12 20.73 -3.33
C ILE A 7 12.54 19.54 -2.55
N THR A 8 13.39 18.75 -1.90
CA THR A 8 12.94 17.60 -1.11
C THR A 8 12.08 18.02 0.08
N ILE A 9 12.40 19.12 0.76
CA ILE A 9 11.54 19.63 1.85
C ILE A 9 10.18 20.07 1.30
N ILE A 10 10.15 20.90 0.26
CA ILE A 10 8.87 21.41 -0.28
C ILE A 10 8.02 20.26 -0.84
N GLY A 11 8.65 19.34 -1.57
CA GLY A 11 8.00 18.15 -2.13
C GLY A 11 7.43 17.21 -1.06
N SER A 12 8.18 16.95 0.03
CA SER A 12 7.73 16.04 1.09
C SER A 12 6.64 16.64 1.99
N PHE A 13 6.57 17.97 2.15
CA PHE A 13 5.56 18.61 2.99
C PHE A 13 4.23 18.88 2.27
N ASN A 14 4.21 18.86 0.93
CA ASN A 14 2.99 19.06 0.17
C ASN A 14 2.67 17.81 -0.67
N ILE A 15 1.79 16.97 -0.11
CA ILE A 15 1.35 15.71 -0.73
C ILE A 15 0.71 15.88 -2.12
N GLN A 16 0.18 17.06 -2.44
CA GLN A 16 -0.45 17.33 -3.75
C GLN A 16 0.57 17.47 -4.89
N LEU A 17 1.86 17.65 -4.56
CA LEU A 17 2.92 17.78 -5.55
C LEU A 17 3.32 16.45 -6.19
N ASN A 18 2.79 15.31 -5.72
CA ASN A 18 3.16 13.97 -6.21
C ASN A 18 4.70 13.77 -6.23
N TYR A 19 5.38 14.29 -5.21
CA TYR A 19 6.83 14.20 -5.09
C TYR A 19 7.20 12.81 -4.56
N HIS A 20 7.60 11.93 -5.47
CA HIS A 20 8.02 10.57 -5.15
C HIS A 20 9.54 10.44 -5.24
N LEU A 21 10.11 9.72 -4.28
CA LEU A 21 11.51 9.34 -4.26
C LEU A 21 11.60 7.82 -4.45
N ASP A 22 12.70 7.37 -5.04
CA ASP A 22 12.99 5.95 -5.12
C ASP A 22 13.17 5.40 -3.70
N SER A 23 12.29 4.48 -3.31
CA SER A 23 12.42 3.73 -2.07
C SER A 23 13.26 2.47 -2.34
N LEU A 24 14.50 2.48 -1.88
CA LEU A 24 15.42 1.36 -2.03
C LEU A 24 15.29 0.43 -0.81
N CYS A 25 14.39 -0.55 -0.89
CA CYS A 25 14.30 -1.64 0.08
C CYS A 25 14.91 -2.92 -0.52
N ARG A 26 15.97 -3.44 0.10
CA ARG A 26 16.60 -4.71 -0.31
C ARG A 26 16.51 -5.72 0.83
N GLN A 27 15.99 -6.91 0.52
CA GLN A 27 16.06 -8.07 1.40
C GLN A 27 17.08 -9.07 0.83
N PRO A 28 18.34 -9.09 1.32
CA PRO A 28 19.40 -9.90 0.73
C PRO A 28 19.14 -11.42 0.77
N SER A 29 18.30 -11.88 1.70
CA SER A 29 17.98 -13.30 1.86
C SER A 29 16.97 -13.84 0.83
N ILE A 30 16.28 -12.96 0.10
CA ILE A 30 15.32 -13.36 -0.94
C ILE A 30 16.01 -13.18 -2.30
N SER A 31 16.33 -14.30 -2.95
CA SER A 31 16.99 -14.34 -4.26
C SER A 31 16.03 -14.35 -5.44
N THR A 32 14.72 -14.41 -5.18
CA THR A 32 13.68 -14.49 -6.21
C THR A 32 12.94 -13.16 -6.33
N ASN A 33 12.54 -12.79 -7.55
CA ASN A 33 11.74 -11.59 -7.77
C ASN A 33 10.32 -11.83 -7.25
N GLN A 34 10.01 -11.25 -6.10
CA GLN A 34 8.72 -11.38 -5.43
C GLN A 34 8.17 -9.99 -5.08
N VAL A 35 6.84 -9.90 -5.04
CA VAL A 35 6.12 -8.70 -4.59
C VAL A 35 5.12 -9.13 -3.51
N ALA A 36 5.08 -8.37 -2.42
CA ALA A 36 4.06 -8.51 -1.39
C ALA A 36 2.98 -7.44 -1.64
N LEU A 37 1.73 -7.87 -1.81
CA LEU A 37 0.60 -6.97 -1.90
C LEU A 37 0.05 -6.72 -0.50
N THR A 38 -0.11 -5.44 -0.14
CA THR A 38 -0.71 -5.01 1.11
C THR A 38 -1.81 -3.99 0.84
N PHE A 39 -2.89 -4.04 1.62
CA PHE A 39 -4.01 -3.12 1.53
C PHE A 39 -4.31 -2.55 2.91
N ASP A 40 -4.34 -1.23 3.02
CA ASP A 40 -4.62 -0.51 4.26
C ASP A 40 -6.08 -0.03 4.30
N ASP A 41 -6.56 0.36 5.48
CA ASP A 41 -7.83 1.05 5.72
C ASP A 41 -9.13 0.27 5.41
N GLY A 42 -9.04 -1.04 5.14
CA GLY A 42 -10.20 -1.91 4.92
C GLY A 42 -10.93 -2.36 6.20
N PRO A 43 -11.99 -3.20 6.09
CA PRO A 43 -12.69 -3.53 4.86
C PRO A 43 -13.57 -2.37 4.36
N HIS A 44 -13.57 -2.16 3.04
CA HIS A 44 -14.47 -1.21 2.37
C HIS A 44 -15.55 -2.00 1.60
N PRO A 45 -16.85 -1.74 1.82
CA PRO A 45 -17.93 -2.57 1.29
C PRO A 45 -17.92 -2.68 -0.23
N ASP A 46 -17.62 -1.59 -0.95
CA ASP A 46 -17.65 -1.62 -2.43
C ASP A 46 -16.36 -2.10 -3.11
N PHE A 47 -15.22 -2.09 -2.41
CA PHE A 47 -13.90 -2.32 -3.03
C PHE A 47 -13.23 -3.59 -2.53
N THR A 48 -13.32 -3.91 -1.24
CA THR A 48 -12.74 -5.14 -0.68
C THR A 48 -13.25 -6.39 -1.41
N PRO A 49 -14.56 -6.57 -1.71
CA PRO A 49 -15.02 -7.72 -2.46
C PRO A 49 -14.41 -7.83 -3.87
N LYS A 50 -14.24 -6.70 -4.56
CA LYS A 50 -13.63 -6.66 -5.91
C LYS A 50 -12.15 -7.04 -5.87
N VAL A 51 -11.43 -6.55 -4.86
CA VAL A 51 -10.02 -6.93 -4.63
C VAL A 51 -9.91 -8.42 -4.32
N LEU A 52 -10.75 -8.95 -3.43
CA LEU A 52 -10.77 -10.38 -3.09
C LEU A 52 -11.09 -11.27 -4.29
N GLU A 53 -12.04 -10.86 -5.15
CA GLU A 53 -12.35 -11.56 -6.40
C GLU A 53 -11.15 -11.61 -7.34
N LEU A 54 -10.44 -10.49 -7.51
CA LEU A 54 -9.22 -10.43 -8.34
C LEU A 54 -8.10 -11.29 -7.76
N LEU A 55 -7.84 -11.20 -6.46
CA LEU A 55 -6.84 -12.05 -5.79
C LEU A 55 -7.16 -13.53 -5.99
N LYS A 56 -8.43 -13.93 -5.83
CA LYS A 56 -8.89 -15.30 -6.07
C LYS A 56 -8.70 -15.72 -7.53
N LYS A 57 -9.10 -14.88 -8.49
CA LYS A 57 -8.95 -15.13 -9.93
C LYS A 57 -7.49 -15.39 -10.32
N HIS A 58 -6.57 -14.64 -9.73
CA HIS A 58 -5.14 -14.75 -10.01
C HIS A 58 -4.40 -15.71 -9.07
N GLN A 59 -5.12 -16.39 -8.16
CA GLN A 59 -4.54 -17.25 -7.12
C GLN A 59 -3.44 -16.54 -6.31
N ALA A 60 -3.59 -15.22 -6.14
CA ALA A 60 -2.66 -14.37 -5.44
C ALA A 60 -3.06 -14.24 -3.96
N LYS A 61 -2.08 -13.94 -3.12
CA LYS A 61 -2.28 -13.64 -1.69
C LYS A 61 -1.90 -12.20 -1.42
N ALA A 62 -2.55 -11.61 -0.42
CA ALA A 62 -2.26 -10.27 0.06
C ALA A 62 -2.46 -10.21 1.58
N THR A 63 -1.88 -9.18 2.20
CA THR A 63 -2.11 -8.84 3.61
C THR A 63 -3.02 -7.63 3.71
N PHE A 64 -4.02 -7.68 4.57
CA PHE A 64 -4.94 -6.57 4.82
C PHE A 64 -4.70 -6.01 6.22
N PHE A 65 -4.39 -4.72 6.30
CA PHE A 65 -4.26 -3.97 7.54
C PHE A 65 -5.56 -3.20 7.79
N CYS A 66 -6.54 -3.89 8.37
CA CYS A 66 -7.90 -3.37 8.54
C CYS A 66 -8.02 -2.40 9.73
N ILE A 67 -8.94 -1.44 9.60
CA ILE A 67 -9.37 -0.57 10.71
C ILE A 67 -10.41 -1.32 11.54
N GLY A 68 -10.23 -1.38 12.86
CA GLY A 68 -11.12 -2.09 13.78
C GLY A 68 -12.59 -1.69 13.64
N ARG A 69 -12.89 -0.38 13.54
CA ARG A 69 -14.27 0.11 13.32
C ARG A 69 -14.90 -0.45 12.04
N ASN A 70 -14.12 -0.59 10.97
CA ASN A 70 -14.64 -1.10 9.70
C ASN A 70 -14.95 -2.60 9.80
N LEU A 71 -14.12 -3.35 10.53
CA LEU A 71 -14.39 -4.77 10.83
C LEU A 71 -15.65 -4.93 11.69
N GLU A 72 -15.87 -4.07 12.68
CA GLU A 72 -17.10 -4.09 13.48
C GLU A 72 -18.35 -3.76 12.64
N THR A 73 -18.19 -2.89 11.64
CA THR A 73 -19.30 -2.47 10.76
C THR A 73 -19.62 -3.50 9.68
N TYR A 74 -18.59 -4.19 9.15
CA TYR A 74 -18.70 -5.18 8.09
C TYR A 74 -18.01 -6.50 8.49
N PRO A 75 -18.50 -7.19 9.53
CA PRO A 75 -17.84 -8.38 10.08
C PRO A 75 -17.81 -9.58 9.13
N GLU A 76 -18.67 -9.58 8.10
CA GLU A 76 -18.72 -10.60 7.05
C GLU A 76 -17.70 -10.42 5.92
N LEU A 77 -16.96 -9.31 5.91
CA LEU A 77 -15.89 -9.00 4.94
C LEU A 77 -14.50 -9.24 5.52
#